data_AF-A0A5A7NL62-F1
#
_entry.id   AF-A0A5A7NL62-F1
#
_cell.length_a   1.000
_cell.length_b   1.000
_cell.length_c   1.000
_cell.angle_alpha   90.00
_cell.angle_beta   90.00
_cell.angle_gamma   90.00
#
_symmetry.space_group_name_H-M   'P 1'
#
loop_
_entity.id
_entity.type
_entity.pdbx_description
1 polymer ?
#
loop_
_entity_poly.entity_id
_entity_poly.type
_entity_poly.pdbx_seq_one_letter_code
_entity_poly.pdbx_strand_id
1 'polypeptide(L)'
;MSAAPSMKSRAERTVGHLSSQSVARWVAGLSHEEAQALIYDWSFWARPNQLAPPGDWFCWLVLAGRGFGKTRMGAEWVRLLVEGPTPLTAGSGAPARLALVGDSFAGYSGCDGGWGKWHFSLQPAKP
;
A
#
# COMPACT_ATOMS: atom_id res chain seq x y z
N MET A 1 1.46 27.30 6.71
CA MET A 1 0.29 26.40 6.75
C MET A 1 0.30 25.59 5.47
N SER A 2 0.74 24.32 5.52
CA SER A 2 0.72 23.44 4.34
C SER A 2 -0.72 23.05 4.02
N ALA A 3 -1.12 23.20 2.75
CA ALA A 3 -2.40 22.67 2.29
C ALA A 3 -2.50 21.17 2.64
N ALA A 4 -3.70 20.72 3.02
CA ALA A 4 -3.95 19.30 3.25
C ALA A 4 -3.56 18.51 1.98
N PRO A 5 -2.76 17.44 2.08
CA PRO A 5 -2.32 16.69 0.91
C PRO A 5 -3.55 16.15 0.16
N SER A 6 -3.58 16.34 -1.16
CA SER A 6 -4.64 15.81 -2.02
C SER A 6 -4.80 14.31 -1.76
N MET A 7 -6.01 13.84 -1.46
CA MET A 7 -6.29 12.41 -1.25
C MET A 7 -6.13 11.56 -2.52
N LYS A 8 -5.80 12.18 -3.65
CA LYS A 8 -5.57 11.49 -4.93
C LYS A 8 -4.20 10.80 -4.96
N SER A 9 -4.16 9.61 -5.53
CA SER A 9 -2.90 8.91 -5.78
C SER A 9 -2.01 9.68 -6.78
N ARG A 10 -0.75 9.27 -6.93
CA ARG A 10 0.10 9.83 -7.99
C ARG A 10 -0.48 9.49 -9.36
N ALA A 11 -0.95 8.27 -9.56
CA ALA A 11 -1.65 7.85 -10.77
C ALA A 11 -2.83 8.77 -11.12
N GLU A 12 -3.74 9.01 -10.17
CA GLU A 12 -4.90 9.89 -10.37
C GLU A 12 -4.50 11.33 -10.72
N ARG A 13 -3.39 11.84 -10.19
CA ARG A 13 -2.84 13.16 -10.53
C ARG A 13 -2.20 13.18 -11.91
N THR A 14 -1.43 12.15 -12.25
CA THR A 14 -0.67 12.05 -13.50
C THR A 14 -1.56 11.81 -14.70
N VAL A 15 -2.50 10.86 -14.62
CA VAL A 15 -3.30 10.43 -15.78
C VAL A 15 -4.78 10.75 -15.67
N GLY A 16 -5.29 11.15 -14.50
CA GLY A 16 -6.73 11.36 -14.30
C GLY A 16 -7.34 12.53 -15.08
N HIS A 17 -6.51 13.40 -15.66
CA HIS A 17 -6.94 14.51 -16.53
C HIS A 17 -6.74 14.21 -18.03
N LEU A 18 -6.14 13.06 -18.36
CA LEU A 18 -5.81 12.68 -19.73
C LEU A 18 -6.95 11.87 -20.36
N SER A 19 -7.09 11.97 -21.68
CA SER A 19 -7.97 11.09 -22.45
C SER A 19 -7.39 9.68 -22.52
N SER A 20 -8.25 8.66 -22.71
CA SER A 20 -7.81 7.26 -22.83
C SER A 20 -6.77 7.06 -23.95
N GLN A 21 -6.86 7.81 -25.05
CA GLN A 21 -5.87 7.76 -26.14
C GLN A 21 -4.50 8.33 -25.72
N SER A 22 -4.50 9.34 -24.87
CA SER A 22 -3.26 9.96 -24.37
C SER A 22 -2.58 9.05 -23.34
N VAL A 23 -3.38 8.40 -22.48
CA VAL A 23 -2.88 7.37 -21.57
C VAL A 23 -2.30 6.19 -22.35
N ALA A 24 -3.01 5.71 -23.38
CA ALA A 24 -2.52 4.61 -24.21
C ALA A 24 -1.19 4.95 -24.90
N ARG A 25 -1.06 6.17 -25.44
CA ARG A 25 0.19 6.64 -26.04
C ARG A 25 1.33 6.75 -25.03
N TRP A 26 1.04 7.23 -23.82
CA TRP A 26 2.03 7.30 -22.74
C TRP A 26 2.51 5.91 -22.33
N VAL A 27 1.59 4.96 -22.10
CA VAL A 27 1.93 3.57 -21.78
C VAL A 27 2.70 2.89 -22.91
N ALA A 28 2.34 3.15 -24.17
CA ALA A 28 3.04 2.62 -25.33
C ALA A 28 4.48 3.16 -25.49
N GLY A 29 4.82 4.26 -24.82
CA GLY A 29 6.17 4.81 -24.78
C GLY A 29 7.07 4.22 -23.70
N LEU A 30 6.53 3.41 -22.79
CA LEU A 30 7.31 2.72 -21.76
C LEU A 30 8.00 1.49 -22.35
N SER A 31 9.23 1.23 -21.92
CA SER A 31 9.86 -0.08 -22.12
C SER A 31 9.06 -1.18 -21.42
N HIS A 32 9.32 -2.44 -21.80
CA HIS A 32 8.67 -3.57 -21.14
C HIS A 32 8.98 -3.58 -19.64
N GLU A 33 10.23 -3.30 -19.28
CA GLU A 33 10.73 -3.28 -17.91
C GLU A 33 10.06 -2.15 -17.10
N GLU A 34 9.94 -0.95 -17.66
CA GLU A 34 9.26 0.17 -17.00
C GLU A 34 7.76 -0.10 -16.82
N ALA A 35 7.10 -0.67 -17.83
CA ALA A 35 5.69 -1.05 -17.75
C ALA A 35 5.46 -2.10 -16.66
N GLN A 36 6.33 -3.11 -16.57
CA GLN A 36 6.28 -4.11 -15.50
C GLN A 36 6.52 -3.47 -14.13
N ALA A 37 7.56 -2.65 -13.98
CA ALA A 37 7.86 -1.97 -12.73
C ALA A 37 6.69 -1.07 -12.27
N LEU A 38 6.07 -0.34 -13.20
CA LEU A 38 4.95 0.55 -12.91
C LEU A 38 3.74 -0.17 -12.34
N ILE A 39 3.44 -1.41 -12.78
CA ILE A 39 2.33 -2.22 -12.24
C ILE A 39 2.49 -2.45 -10.72
N TYR A 40 3.73 -2.63 -10.27
CA TYR A 40 4.08 -2.95 -8.89
C TYR A 40 4.56 -1.75 -8.07
N ASP A 41 4.68 -0.56 -8.66
CA ASP A 41 5.07 0.66 -7.95
C ASP A 41 3.91 1.17 -7.07
N TRP A 42 3.88 0.71 -5.81
CA TRP A 42 2.86 1.14 -4.86
C TRP A 42 2.87 2.64 -4.61
N SER A 43 4.02 3.32 -4.70
CA SER A 43 4.08 4.78 -4.54
C SER A 43 3.34 5.54 -5.65
N PHE A 44 3.21 4.92 -6.84
CA PHE A 44 2.41 5.44 -7.94
C PHE A 44 0.91 5.28 -7.67
N TRP A 45 0.50 4.10 -7.20
CA TRP A 45 -0.91 3.72 -7.07
C TRP A 45 -1.56 4.13 -5.73
N ALA A 46 -0.79 4.18 -4.64
CA ALA A 46 -1.31 4.45 -3.31
C ALA A 46 -1.87 5.87 -3.18
N ARG A 47 -2.98 5.99 -2.46
CA ARG A 47 -3.44 7.28 -1.92
C ARG A 47 -2.62 7.62 -0.67
N PRO A 48 -2.51 8.90 -0.29
CA PRO A 48 -1.73 9.28 0.89
C PRO A 48 -2.18 8.59 2.19
N ASN A 49 -3.48 8.32 2.36
CA ASN A 49 -4.02 7.63 3.54
C ASN A 49 -3.83 6.10 3.53
N GLN A 50 -3.28 5.55 2.44
CA GLN A 50 -2.86 4.15 2.32
C GLN A 50 -1.35 3.99 2.54
N LEU A 51 -0.64 5.07 2.86
CA LEU A 51 0.78 5.03 3.21
C LEU A 51 0.90 5.12 4.73
N ALA A 52 1.90 4.42 5.27
CA ALA A 52 2.24 4.56 6.68
C ALA A 52 2.61 6.01 6.99
N PRO A 53 2.17 6.56 8.13
CA PRO A 53 2.59 7.90 8.54
C PRO A 53 4.10 7.94 8.79
N PRO A 54 4.76 9.08 8.54
CA PRO A 54 6.17 9.24 8.85
C PRO A 54 6.41 9.21 10.37
N GLY A 55 7.65 8.86 10.75
CA GLY A 55 8.09 8.81 12.15
C GLY A 55 7.95 7.43 12.79
N ASP A 56 8.32 7.36 14.07
CA ASP A 56 8.30 6.12 14.83
C ASP A 56 6.96 5.94 15.52
N TRP A 57 6.33 4.80 15.25
CA TRP A 57 5.05 4.43 15.84
C TRP A 57 5.09 2.98 16.28
N PHE A 58 4.43 2.69 17.39
CA PHE A 58 4.30 1.32 17.89
C PHE A 58 3.26 0.52 17.10
N CYS A 59 2.20 1.19 16.65
CA CYS A 59 1.08 0.56 15.96
C CYS A 59 0.52 1.50 14.90
N TRP A 60 0.29 0.96 13.69
CA TRP A 60 -0.48 1.63 12.64
C TRP A 60 -1.86 0.98 12.51
N LEU A 61 -2.90 1.73 12.90
CA LEU A 61 -4.29 1.28 12.86
C LEU A 61 -5.01 1.86 11.64
N VAL A 62 -5.58 0.99 10.81
CA VAL A 62 -6.35 1.38 9.63
C VAL A 62 -7.84 1.09 9.83
N LEU A 63 -8.61 2.16 10.06
CA LEU A 63 -10.07 2.12 10.17
C LEU A 63 -10.69 2.51 8.83
N ALA A 64 -11.11 1.52 8.04
CA ALA A 64 -11.69 1.80 6.72
C ALA A 64 -12.80 0.83 6.31
N GLY A 65 -13.71 1.31 5.47
CA GLY A 65 -14.85 0.54 4.92
C GLY A 65 -14.48 -0.33 3.70
N ARG A 66 -15.51 -0.92 3.07
CA ARG A 66 -15.38 -1.68 1.81
C ARG A 66 -14.86 -0.75 0.70
N GLY A 67 -14.04 -1.27 -0.21
CA GLY A 67 -13.49 -0.51 -1.34
C GLY A 67 -12.29 0.39 -1.00
N PHE A 68 -11.88 0.49 0.27
CA PHE A 68 -10.67 1.23 0.64
C PHE A 68 -9.38 0.56 0.14
N GLY A 69 -9.38 -0.75 -0.09
CA GLY A 69 -8.19 -1.49 -0.51
C GLY A 69 -7.25 -1.91 0.64
N LYS A 70 -7.79 -2.13 1.85
CA LYS A 70 -7.03 -2.53 3.05
C LYS A 70 -6.08 -3.71 2.81
N THR A 71 -6.55 -4.72 2.08
CA THR A 71 -5.75 -5.92 1.76
C THR A 71 -4.54 -5.60 0.90
N ARG A 72 -4.72 -4.87 -0.21
CA ARG A 72 -3.61 -4.49 -1.09
C ARG A 72 -2.65 -3.54 -0.35
N MET A 73 -3.18 -2.53 0.33
CA MET A 73 -2.39 -1.61 1.15
C MET A 73 -1.51 -2.35 2.17
N GLY A 74 -2.06 -3.30 2.91
CA GLY A 74 -1.30 -4.07 3.90
C GLY A 74 -0.22 -4.93 3.26
N ALA A 75 -0.53 -5.61 2.16
CA ALA A 75 0.43 -6.42 1.43
C ALA A 75 1.59 -5.58 0.87
N GLU A 76 1.28 -4.45 0.27
CA GLU A 76 2.29 -3.55 -0.31
C GLU A 76 3.14 -2.87 0.78
N TRP A 77 2.54 -2.56 1.93
CA TRP A 77 3.30 -2.07 3.08
C TRP A 77 4.29 -3.13 3.58
N VAL A 78 3.88 -4.40 3.66
CA VAL A 78 4.80 -5.50 3.97
C VAL A 78 5.91 -5.61 2.93
N ARG A 79 5.59 -5.54 1.63
CA ARG A 79 6.58 -5.56 0.54
C ARG A 79 7.61 -4.44 0.72
N LEU A 80 7.17 -3.21 0.99
CA LEU A 80 8.07 -2.07 1.24
C LEU A 80 9.00 -2.26 2.45
N LEU A 81 8.62 -3.08 3.43
CA LEU A 81 9.47 -3.38 4.58
C LEU A 81 10.52 -4.47 4.30
N VAL A 82 10.22 -5.42 3.41
CA VAL A 82 11.01 -6.65 3.25
C VAL A 82 11.77 -6.71 1.93
N GLU A 83 11.27 -6.06 0.87
CA GLU A 83 11.95 -6.04 -0.42
C GLU A 83 13.22 -5.19 -0.31
N GLY A 84 14.29 -5.67 -0.95
CA GLY A 84 15.57 -4.98 -1.06
C GLY A 84 16.16 -5.11 -2.46
N PRO A 85 17.47 -4.83 -2.64
CA PRO A 85 18.08 -4.77 -3.97
C PRO A 85 18.03 -6.09 -4.75
N THR A 86 17.89 -7.22 -4.07
CA THR A 86 17.76 -8.54 -4.70
C THR A 86 16.66 -9.35 -4.00
N PRO A 87 16.10 -10.38 -4.66
CA PRO A 87 15.08 -11.25 -4.05
C PRO A 87 15.52 -11.96 -2.76
N LEU A 88 16.84 -12.08 -2.54
CA LEU A 88 17.42 -12.76 -1.38
C LEU A 88 17.99 -11.79 -0.35
N THR A 89 17.84 -10.48 -0.55
CA THR A 89 18.39 -9.46 0.34
C THR A 89 17.31 -8.48 0.72
N ALA A 90 16.94 -8.47 1.99
CA ALA A 90 16.05 -7.45 2.52
C ALA A 90 16.76 -6.10 2.65
N GLY A 91 16.01 -5.00 2.60
CA GLY A 91 16.54 -3.66 2.82
C GLY A 91 17.16 -3.49 4.22
N SER A 92 18.12 -2.57 4.33
CA SER A 92 18.66 -2.17 5.64
C SER A 92 17.54 -1.62 6.52
N GLY A 93 17.27 -2.28 7.65
CA GLY A 93 16.15 -1.93 8.54
C GLY A 93 14.89 -2.79 8.37
N ALA A 94 14.91 -3.78 7.48
CA ALA A 94 13.82 -4.77 7.39
C ALA A 94 13.64 -5.52 8.72
N PRO A 95 12.40 -5.84 9.11
CA PRO A 95 12.14 -6.60 10.32
C PRO A 95 12.71 -8.02 10.17
N ALA A 96 13.42 -8.50 11.20
CA ALA A 96 13.92 -9.88 11.22
C ALA A 96 12.80 -10.92 11.25
N ARG A 97 11.63 -10.55 11.77
CA ARG A 97 10.43 -11.40 11.87
C ARG A 97 9.18 -10.58 11.59
N LEU A 98 8.31 -11.15 10.78
CA LEU A 98 7.00 -10.58 10.45
C LEU A 98 5.93 -11.66 10.67
N ALA A 99 4.82 -11.28 11.28
CA ALA A 99 3.65 -12.14 11.42
C ALA A 99 2.41 -11.41 10.90
N LEU A 100 1.62 -12.08 10.06
CA LEU A 100 0.28 -11.62 9.70
C LEU A 100 -0.71 -12.27 10.65
N VAL A 101 -1.30 -11.49 11.53
CA VAL A 101 -2.35 -11.94 12.44
C VAL A 101 -3.69 -11.47 11.89
N GLY A 102 -4.51 -12.41 11.47
CA GLY A 102 -5.88 -12.16 11.06
C GLY A 102 -6.83 -12.97 11.94
N ASP A 103 -7.94 -12.36 12.33
CA ASP A 103 -9.07 -13.13 12.83
C ASP A 103 -9.93 -13.55 11.63
N SER A 104 -10.23 -14.84 11.53
CA SER A 104 -11.11 -15.37 10.48
C SER A 104 -12.55 -15.23 10.95
N PHE A 105 -13.22 -14.15 10.57
CA PHE A 105 -14.67 -14.05 10.77
C PHE A 105 -15.39 -14.93 9.72
N ALA A 106 -15.35 -16.25 9.91
CA ALA A 106 -16.24 -17.18 9.23
C ALA A 106 -17.59 -17.18 9.98
N GLY A 107 -18.47 -16.22 9.66
CA GLY A 107 -19.72 -16.06 10.40
C GLY A 107 -20.75 -15.16 9.73
N TYR A 108 -21.41 -15.74 8.72
CA TYR A 108 -22.82 -15.59 8.28
C TYR A 108 -23.53 -14.23 8.16
N SER A 109 -24.45 -14.24 7.19
CA SER A 109 -25.40 -13.22 6.76
C SER A 109 -26.10 -12.45 7.88
N GLY A 110 -26.08 -11.12 7.77
CA GLY A 110 -26.92 -10.22 8.54
C GLY A 110 -26.44 -8.81 8.33
N CYS A 111 -27.33 -7.91 7.93
CA CYS A 111 -27.04 -6.55 7.55
C CYS A 111 -26.60 -5.66 8.73
N ASP A 112 -25.53 -6.00 9.48
CA ASP A 112 -25.06 -5.19 10.60
C ASP A 112 -23.53 -5.03 10.58
N GLY A 113 -23.06 -3.96 9.93
CA GLY A 113 -22.01 -3.05 10.42
C GLY A 113 -20.65 -3.56 10.98
N GLY A 114 -20.23 -4.79 10.75
CA GLY A 114 -18.96 -5.32 11.28
C GLY A 114 -17.71 -4.71 10.63
N TRP A 115 -17.04 -3.80 11.33
CA TRP A 115 -15.78 -3.19 10.89
C TRP A 115 -14.62 -4.19 11.04
N GLY A 116 -14.12 -4.74 9.92
CA GLY A 116 -12.87 -5.49 9.92
C GLY A 116 -11.69 -4.57 10.27
N LYS A 117 -11.12 -4.75 11.47
CA LYS A 117 -9.93 -4.04 11.96
C LYS A 117 -8.67 -4.80 11.52
N TRP A 118 -7.73 -4.08 10.91
CA TRP A 118 -6.39 -4.61 10.64
C TRP A 118 -5.41 -3.91 11.57
N HIS A 119 -4.55 -4.70 12.21
CA HIS A 119 -3.49 -4.23 13.10
C HIS A 119 -2.14 -4.67 12.54
N PHE A 120 -1.22 -3.72 12.44
CA PHE A 120 0.16 -3.97 12.08
C PHE A 120 1.05 -3.54 13.24
N SER A 121 1.86 -4.47 13.75
CA SER A 121 2.86 -4.22 14.80
C SER A 121 4.20 -4.71 14.30
N LEU A 122 5.21 -3.83 14.36
CA LEU A 122 6.60 -4.18 14.08
C LEU A 122 7.29 -4.51 15.39
N GLN A 123 7.95 -5.66 15.46
CA GLN A 123 8.91 -5.91 16.53
C GLN A 123 10.30 -5.57 15.99
N PRO A 124 11.05 -4.66 16.64
CA PRO A 124 12.42 -4.38 16.23
C PRO A 124 13.25 -5.67 16.30
N ALA A 125 14.23 -5.80 15.41
CA ALA A 125 15.22 -6.86 15.52
C ALA A 125 15.86 -6.77 16.92
N LYS A 126 15.90 -7.91 17.64
CA LYS A 126 16.71 -7.98 18.86
C LYS A 126 18.19 -7.82 18.47
N PRO A 127 19.00 -7.11 19.27
CA PRO A 127 20.43 -7.02 19.04
C PRO A 127 21.09 -8.40 19.05
#